data_AF-A0A9P7FX31-F1
#
_entry.id   AF-A0A9P7FX31-F1
#
_cell.length_a   1.000
_cell.length_b   1.000
_cell.length_c   1.000
_cell.angle_alpha   90.00
_cell.angle_beta   90.00
_cell.angle_gamma   90.00
#
_symmetry.space_group_name_H-M   'P 1'
#
loop_
_entity.id
_entity.type
_entity.pdbx_description
1 polymer ?
#
loop_
_entity_poly.entity_id
_entity_poly.type
_entity_poly.pdbx_seq_one_letter_code
_entity_poly.pdbx_strand_id
1 'polypeptide(L)'
;MAQESNAAQPVLSFGPSTEVLTIHVVIEHSEKPGGKFSPSKVIDPVTVRKEPDAYSPLTIIVSTILSEDNVDDDYNDCIVTILQYK
;
A
#
# COMPACT_ATOMS: atom_id res chain seq x y z
N MET A 1 -4.41 3.79 17.48
CA MET A 1 -4.94 4.57 16.35
C MET A 1 -5.64 3.58 15.44
N ALA A 2 -6.96 3.71 15.26
CA ALA A 2 -7.69 2.86 14.33
C ALA A 2 -7.50 3.47 12.93
N GLN A 3 -6.91 2.71 12.02
CA GLN A 3 -6.79 3.10 10.62
C GLN A 3 -8.21 3.06 10.03
N GLU A 4 -8.79 4.22 9.75
CA GLU A 4 -10.08 4.32 9.08
C GLU A 4 -9.89 3.97 7.60
N SER A 5 -10.22 2.73 7.22
CA SER A 5 -10.27 2.36 5.80
C SER A 5 -11.55 2.93 5.19
N ASN A 6 -11.43 4.00 4.41
CA ASN A 6 -12.53 4.48 3.59
C ASN A 6 -12.86 3.42 2.52
N ALA A 7 -14.09 2.90 2.54
CA ALA A 7 -14.58 1.84 1.64
C ALA A 7 -14.62 2.22 0.13
N ALA A 8 -14.18 3.42 -0.23
CA ALA A 8 -14.14 3.94 -1.58
C ALA A 8 -12.78 3.75 -2.29
N GLN A 9 -11.79 3.14 -1.64
CA GLN A 9 -10.48 2.95 -2.27
C GLN A 9 -10.52 1.83 -3.32
N PRO A 10 -9.91 2.03 -4.50
CA PRO A 10 -9.87 1.01 -5.54
C PRO A 10 -9.04 -0.18 -5.06
N VAL A 11 -9.66 -1.37 -5.02
CA VAL A 11 -8.98 -2.63 -4.74
C VAL A 11 -8.64 -3.30 -6.07
N LEU A 12 -7.34 -3.46 -6.33
CA LEU A 12 -6.85 -4.27 -7.45
C LEU A 12 -6.48 -5.66 -6.93
N SER A 13 -6.99 -6.70 -7.58
CA SER A 13 -6.63 -8.08 -7.29
C SER A 13 -5.93 -8.68 -8.49
N PHE A 14 -4.69 -9.10 -8.28
CA PHE A 14 -3.99 -9.98 -9.20
C PHE A 14 -4.35 -11.39 -8.75
N GLY A 15 -5.04 -12.14 -9.61
CA GLY A 15 -5.56 -13.46 -9.29
C GLY A 15 -4.48 -14.43 -8.76
N PRO A 16 -4.87 -15.65 -8.36
CA PRO A 16 -3.91 -16.61 -7.83
C PRO A 16 -2.80 -16.86 -8.84
N SER A 17 -1.56 -16.58 -8.43
CA SER A 17 -0.36 -16.86 -9.22
C SER A 17 0.48 -17.89 -8.49
N THR A 18 0.98 -18.88 -9.22
CA THR A 18 2.00 -19.82 -8.71
C THR A 18 3.42 -19.28 -8.90
N GLU A 19 3.57 -18.14 -9.57
CA GLU A 19 4.85 -17.50 -9.87
C GLU A 19 5.14 -16.37 -8.88
N VAL A 20 6.43 -16.11 -8.65
CA VAL A 20 6.87 -14.94 -7.91
C VAL A 20 6.65 -13.71 -8.80
N LEU A 21 5.77 -12.82 -8.36
CA LEU A 21 5.51 -11.55 -9.04
C LEU A 21 6.24 -10.42 -8.31
N THR A 22 6.80 -9.49 -9.08
CA THR A 22 7.35 -8.24 -8.55
C THR A 22 6.35 -7.12 -8.82
N ILE A 23 5.96 -6.41 -7.77
CA ILE A 23 5.08 -5.24 -7.87
C ILE A 23 5.95 -3.99 -7.72
N HIS A 24 5.91 -3.13 -8.75
CA HIS A 24 6.52 -1.82 -8.71
C HIS A 24 5.44 -0.78 -8.42
N VAL A 25 5.59 -0.04 -7.32
CA VAL A 25 4.67 1.02 -6.92
C VAL A 25 5.36 2.37 -7.14
N VAL A 26 4.71 3.25 -7.89
CA VAL A 26 5.11 4.64 -8.09
C VAL A 26 3.96 5.52 -7.61
N ILE A 27 4.27 6.47 -6.73
CA ILE A 27 3.28 7.41 -6.17
C ILE A 27 3.68 8.81 -6.62
N GLU A 28 2.75 9.50 -7.26
CA GLU A 28 2.92 10.86 -7.75
C GLU A 28 1.77 11.74 -7.25
N HIS A 29 2.03 13.02 -7.07
CA HIS A 29 1.05 14.03 -6.69
C HIS A 29 1.00 15.16 -7.74
N SER A 30 -0.06 15.96 -7.70
CA SER A 30 -0.20 17.19 -8.47
C SER A 30 -0.84 18.24 -7.59
N GLU A 31 -0.23 19.42 -7.48
CA GLU A 31 -0.71 20.54 -6.65
C GLU A 31 -2.12 21.05 -7.04
N LYS A 32 -2.59 20.70 -8.24
CA LYS A 32 -3.92 21.08 -8.74
C LYS A 32 -4.54 20.00 -9.61
N PRO A 33 -5.88 19.95 -9.71
CA PRO A 33 -6.56 19.06 -10.66
C PRO A 33 -6.07 19.29 -12.10
N GLY A 34 -5.66 18.22 -12.78
CA GLY A 34 -5.15 18.27 -14.16
C GLY A 34 -3.76 18.90 -14.32
N GLY A 35 -3.03 19.10 -13.22
CA GLY A 35 -1.65 19.61 -13.24
C GLY A 35 -0.62 18.56 -13.68
N LYS A 36 0.65 18.97 -13.65
CA LYS A 36 1.79 18.08 -13.89
C LYS A 36 2.01 17.21 -12.65
N PHE A 37 2.19 15.92 -12.88
CA PHE A 37 2.56 14.99 -11.82
C PHE A 37 4.04 15.10 -11.47
N SER A 38 4.33 15.06 -10.17
CA SER A 38 5.67 15.00 -9.60
C SER A 38 5.76 13.81 -8.64
N PRO A 39 6.91 13.13 -8.54
CA PRO A 39 7.08 12.03 -7.59
C PRO A 39 6.86 12.49 -6.14
N SER A 40 6.09 11.71 -5.38
CA SER A 40 5.98 11.89 -3.93
C SER A 40 7.20 11.33 -3.22
N LYS A 41 7.53 11.87 -2.04
CA LYS A 41 8.42 11.18 -1.10
C LYS A 41 7.73 9.90 -0.65
N VAL A 42 8.49 8.83 -0.45
CA VAL A 42 7.97 7.55 0.04
C VAL A 42 8.85 7.04 1.17
N ILE A 43 8.22 6.44 2.18
CA ILE A 43 8.93 5.67 3.22
C ILE A 43 9.10 4.24 2.70
N ASP A 44 10.23 3.64 3.06
CA ASP A 44 10.48 2.22 2.79
C ASP A 44 9.30 1.36 3.29
N PRO A 45 8.85 0.35 2.50
CA PRO A 45 7.68 -0.43 2.86
C PRO A 45 7.85 -1.10 4.23
N VAL A 46 6.83 -0.97 5.08
CA VAL A 46 6.74 -1.73 6.34
C VAL A 46 6.01 -3.03 6.07
N THR A 47 6.74 -4.15 6.11
CA THR A 47 6.18 -5.48 5.88
C THR A 47 5.99 -6.24 7.18
N VAL A 48 4.76 -6.72 7.42
CA VAL A 48 4.41 -7.60 8.53
C VAL A 48 3.96 -8.95 7.97
N ARG A 49 4.46 -10.03 8.57
CA ARG A 49 4.10 -11.41 8.21
C ARG A 49 3.49 -12.12 9.41
N LYS A 50 2.32 -12.72 9.21
CA LYS A 50 1.64 -13.59 10.17
C LYS A 50 1.67 -15.03 9.65
N GLU A 51 2.27 -15.91 10.43
CA GLU A 51 2.23 -17.36 10.18
C GLU A 51 0.86 -17.96 10.54
N PRO A 52 0.50 -19.12 9.97
CA PRO A 52 -0.69 -19.86 10.37
C PRO A 52 -0.73 -20.15 11.87
N ASP A 53 -1.93 -20.10 12.45
CA ASP A 53 -2.18 -20.40 13.86
C ASP A 53 -3.49 -21.21 14.03
N ALA A 54 -3.87 -21.47 15.29
CA ALA A 54 -5.07 -22.24 15.61
C ALA A 54 -6.38 -21.57 15.16
N TYR A 55 -6.36 -20.27 14.84
CA TYR A 55 -7.52 -19.48 14.43
C TYR A 55 -7.55 -19.19 12.93
N SER A 56 -6.40 -19.24 12.25
CA SER A 56 -6.29 -19.00 10.82
C SER A 56 -5.22 -19.90 10.18
N PRO A 57 -5.57 -20.70 9.16
CA PRO A 57 -4.61 -21.56 8.47
C PRO A 57 -3.75 -20.80 7.44
N LEU A 58 -4.03 -19.51 7.21
CA LEU A 58 -3.40 -18.73 6.15
C LEU A 58 -2.08 -18.14 6.61
N THR A 59 -1.10 -18.11 5.71
CA THR A 59 0.02 -17.18 5.83
C THR A 59 -0.45 -15.84 5.30
N ILE A 60 -0.33 -14.77 6.08
CA ILE A 60 -0.74 -13.43 5.67
C ILE A 60 0.48 -12.51 5.67
N ILE A 61 0.70 -11.81 4.57
CA ILE A 61 1.75 -10.81 4.41
C ILE A 61 1.07 -9.49 4.07
N VAL A 62 1.37 -8.46 4.85
CA VAL A 62 0.90 -7.09 4.62
C VAL A 62 2.12 -6.21 4.44
N SER A 63 2.22 -5.52 3.32
CA SER A 63 3.24 -4.50 3.09
C SER A 63 2.58 -3.16 2.87
N THR A 64 2.92 -2.18 3.70
CA THR A 64 2.34 -0.84 3.65
C THR A 64 3.38 0.18 3.24
N ILE A 65 3.01 1.05 2.30
CA ILE A 65 3.80 2.16 1.78
C ILE A 65 3.07 3.45 2.12
N LEU A 66 3.80 4.41 2.67
CA LEU A 66 3.32 5.73 3.06
C LEU A 66 4.01 6.77 2.17
N SER A 67 3.30 7.84 1.82
CA SER A 67 3.82 8.86 0.90
C SER A 67 3.43 10.27 1.30
N GLU A 68 4.28 11.21 0.86
CA GLU A 68 4.23 12.63 1.20
C GLU A 68 4.38 13.48 -0.09
N ASP A 69 3.53 14.48 -0.26
CA ASP A 69 3.47 15.37 -1.41
C ASP A 69 4.40 16.61 -1.32
N ASN A 70 5.15 16.73 -0.22
CA ASN A 70 6.13 17.76 0.13
C ASN A 70 5.53 19.03 0.78
N VAL A 71 4.38 18.92 1.44
CA VAL A 71 3.72 20.04 2.12
C VAL A 71 3.96 20.03 3.63
N ASP A 72 3.79 18.90 4.34
CA ASP A 72 3.79 18.88 5.81
C ASP A 72 4.48 17.70 6.51
N ASP A 73 5.16 16.82 5.75
CA ASP A 73 5.98 15.69 6.25
C ASP A 73 5.19 14.70 7.16
N ASP A 74 3.88 14.54 6.94
CA ASP A 74 3.02 13.64 7.71
C ASP A 74 2.88 12.22 7.09
N TYR A 75 3.26 12.09 5.82
CA TYR A 75 3.28 10.84 5.05
C TYR A 75 1.94 10.10 4.93
N ASN A 76 0.81 10.82 4.95
CA ASN A 76 -0.51 10.21 4.79
C ASN A 76 -1.25 10.58 3.48
N ASP A 77 -0.63 11.36 2.59
CA ASP A 77 -1.22 11.79 1.31
C ASP A 77 -1.72 10.63 0.45
N CYS A 78 -0.95 9.54 0.41
CA CYS A 78 -1.40 8.27 -0.14
C CYS A 78 -0.80 7.10 0.65
N ILE A 79 -1.67 6.15 0.98
CA ILE A 79 -1.32 4.90 1.66
C ILE A 79 -1.63 3.75 0.71
N VAL A 80 -0.60 2.98 0.35
CA VAL A 80 -0.74 1.77 -0.45
C VAL A 80 -0.51 0.56 0.45
N THR A 81 -1.45 -0.36 0.48
CA THR A 81 -1.30 -1.63 1.20
C THR A 81 -1.40 -2.80 0.23
N ILE A 82 -0.35 -3.63 0.20
CA ILE A 82 -0.31 -4.88 -0.55
C ILE A 82 -0.59 -6.01 0.44
N LEU A 83 -1.72 -6.68 0.26
CA LEU A 83 -2.09 -7.87 1.00
C LEU A 83 -1.83 -9.10 0.13
N GLN A 84 -1.01 -10.01 0.63
CA GLN A 84 -0.81 -11.34 0.08
C GLN A 84 -1.22 -12.38 1.11
N TYR A 85 -1.93 -13.42 0.68
CA TYR A 85 -2.24 -14.57 1.52
C TYR A 85 -2.11 -15.87 0.73
N LYS A 86 -1.72 -16.94 1.44
CA LYS A 86 -1.60 -18.30 0.91
C LYS A 86 -2.19 -19.31 1.89
#